data_AF-A0A7K0ABC2-F1
#
_entry.id   AF-A0A7K0ABC2-F1
#
_cell.length_a   1.000
_cell.length_b   1.000
_cell.length_c   1.000
_cell.angle_alpha   90.00
_cell.angle_beta   90.00
_cell.angle_gamma   90.00
#
_symmetry.space_group_name_H-M   'P 1'
#
loop_
_entity.id
_entity.type
_entity.pdbx_description
1 polymer ?
#
loop_
_entity_poly.entity_id
_entity_poly.type
_entity_poly.pdbx_seq_one_letter_code
_entity_poly.pdbx_strand_id
1 'polypeptide(L)'
;PAGRLVNAVGVRRSMIWACVGLGASLALTGLASSYVVLLLALFVVGLFYSPVTPATNVGVVAWASLAFRTRAMAIKQMGVTAGAAISAALIPPLIVLFGWRTAVAVVGGIVIVAGVTSAAWFRRPEASRTLGRAGPLENRPLVITLGVATLLLLFVQHCVAAHYILALQDEGVA
;
A
#
# COMPACT_ATOMS: atom_id res chain seq x y z
N PRO A 1 6.96 6.63 -13.61
CA PRO A 1 6.78 5.30 -14.27
C PRO A 1 5.45 4.60 -13.93
N ALA A 2 5.15 4.33 -12.66
CA ALA A 2 3.95 3.57 -12.24
C ALA A 2 2.61 4.18 -12.73
N GLY A 3 2.45 5.51 -12.69
CA GLY A 3 1.22 6.18 -13.14
C GLY A 3 0.93 6.06 -14.64
N ARG A 4 1.96 5.93 -15.49
CA ARG A 4 1.78 5.67 -16.93
C ARG A 4 1.35 4.23 -17.19
N LEU A 5 1.89 3.28 -16.40
CA LEU A 5 1.57 1.85 -16.49
C LEU A 5 0.10 1.59 -16.13
N VAL A 6 -0.40 2.23 -15.07
CA VAL A 6 -1.80 2.11 -14.61
C VAL A 6 -2.80 2.64 -15.64
N ASN A 7 -2.42 3.70 -16.37
CA ASN A 7 -3.25 4.28 -17.44
C ASN A 7 -3.32 3.39 -18.68
N ALA A 8 -2.24 2.69 -19.04
CA ALA A 8 -2.19 1.82 -20.21
C ALA A 8 -2.83 0.44 -19.97
N VAL A 9 -2.57 -0.17 -18.81
CA VAL A 9 -3.00 -1.55 -18.49
C VAL A 9 -4.42 -1.57 -17.89
N GLY A 10 -4.86 -0.44 -17.34
CA GLY A 10 -6.12 -0.28 -16.64
C GLY A 10 -6.02 -0.64 -15.15
N VAL A 11 -6.70 0.14 -14.31
CA VAL A 11 -6.72 0.07 -12.84
C VAL A 11 -7.07 -1.34 -12.37
N ARG A 12 -8.09 -1.99 -12.95
CA ARG A 12 -8.47 -3.36 -12.57
C ARG A 12 -7.33 -4.36 -12.76
N ARG A 13 -6.71 -4.40 -13.94
CA ARG A 13 -5.61 -5.33 -14.23
C ARG A 13 -4.35 -4.97 -13.43
N SER A 14 -4.07 -3.69 -13.27
CA SER A 14 -2.92 -3.21 -12.49
C SER A 14 -3.06 -3.59 -11.01
N MET A 15 -4.27 -3.50 -10.45
CA MET A 15 -4.54 -3.87 -9.07
C MET A 15 -4.43 -5.39 -8.85
N ILE A 16 -4.93 -6.21 -9.79
CA ILE A 16 -4.73 -7.66 -9.75
C ILE A 16 -3.25 -8.00 -9.80
N TRP A 17 -2.51 -7.46 -10.77
CA TRP A 17 -1.06 -7.72 -10.90
C TRP A 17 -0.29 -7.30 -9.65
N ALA A 18 -0.58 -6.13 -9.09
CA ALA A 18 0.08 -5.64 -7.89
C ALA A 18 -0.25 -6.51 -6.67
N CYS A 19 -1.52 -6.81 -6.41
CA CYS A 19 -1.92 -7.61 -5.24
C CYS A 19 -1.49 -9.07 -5.36
N VAL A 20 -1.59 -9.67 -6.55
CA VAL A 20 -1.14 -11.05 -6.79
C VAL A 20 0.37 -11.14 -6.66
N GLY A 21 1.12 -10.25 -7.31
CA GLY A 21 2.57 -10.20 -7.20
C GLY A 21 3.04 -9.94 -5.77
N LEU A 22 2.39 -9.02 -5.06
CA LEU A 22 2.65 -8.73 -3.67
C LEU A 22 2.43 -9.98 -2.80
N GLY A 23 1.23 -10.55 -2.81
CA GLY A 23 0.94 -11.72 -1.96
C GLY A 23 1.78 -12.96 -2.30
N ALA A 24 2.08 -13.19 -3.57
CA ALA A 24 2.98 -14.27 -3.99
C ALA A 24 4.42 -14.03 -3.49
N SER A 25 4.92 -12.79 -3.59
CA SER A 25 6.23 -12.44 -3.07
C SER A 25 6.32 -12.55 -1.53
N LEU A 26 5.25 -12.20 -0.80
CA LEU A 26 5.15 -12.47 0.63
C LEU A 26 5.21 -13.99 0.89
N ALA A 27 4.46 -14.81 0.16
CA ALA A 27 4.54 -16.27 0.33
C ALA A 27 5.95 -16.83 0.06
N LEU A 28 6.68 -16.27 -0.93
CA LEU A 28 8.07 -16.64 -1.21
C LEU A 28 9.03 -16.28 -0.06
N THR A 29 8.78 -15.21 0.70
CA THR A 29 9.61 -14.92 1.89
C THR A 29 9.50 -16.03 2.95
N GLY A 30 8.35 -16.68 3.06
CA GLY A 30 8.14 -17.85 3.92
C GLY A 30 8.87 -19.12 3.45
N LEU A 31 9.46 -19.12 2.26
CA LEU A 31 10.29 -20.20 1.72
C LEU A 31 11.78 -19.86 1.69
N ALA A 32 12.18 -18.63 2.05
CA ALA A 32 13.58 -18.22 2.05
C ALA A 32 14.42 -19.06 3.02
N SER A 33 15.45 -19.73 2.51
CA SER A 33 16.38 -20.57 3.28
C SER A 33 17.67 -19.84 3.70
N SER A 34 17.91 -18.66 3.13
CA SER A 34 19.09 -17.83 3.38
C SER A 34 18.70 -16.36 3.51
N TYR A 35 19.48 -15.61 4.27
CA TYR A 35 19.31 -14.17 4.45
C TYR A 35 19.31 -13.41 3.12
N VAL A 36 20.18 -13.78 2.18
CA VAL A 36 20.24 -13.15 0.85
C VAL A 36 18.95 -13.38 0.07
N VAL A 37 18.40 -14.60 0.11
CA VAL A 37 17.13 -14.95 -0.54
C VAL A 37 15.97 -14.18 0.09
N LEU A 38 15.98 -14.00 1.41
CA LEU A 38 14.99 -13.19 2.11
C LEU A 38 15.04 -11.73 1.67
N LEU A 39 16.24 -11.13 1.57
CA LEU A 39 16.41 -9.76 1.10
C LEU A 39 15.92 -9.57 -0.35
N LEU A 40 16.24 -10.51 -1.24
CA LEU A 40 15.75 -10.47 -2.62
C LEU A 40 14.23 -10.59 -2.67
N ALA A 41 13.63 -11.46 -1.86
CA ALA A 41 12.18 -11.58 -1.78
C ALA A 41 11.53 -10.29 -1.25
N LEU A 42 12.10 -9.67 -0.21
CA LEU A 42 11.64 -8.37 0.32
C LEU A 42 11.78 -7.23 -0.70
N PHE A 43 12.84 -7.23 -1.50
CA PHE A 43 13.00 -6.29 -2.60
C PHE A 43 11.87 -6.44 -3.62
N VAL A 44 11.53 -7.67 -3.99
CA VAL A 44 10.41 -7.97 -4.90
C VAL A 44 9.06 -7.57 -4.30
N VAL A 45 8.84 -7.80 -3.00
CA VAL A 45 7.67 -7.29 -2.26
C VAL A 45 7.55 -5.76 -2.42
N GLY A 46 8.66 -5.03 -2.25
CA GLY A 46 8.69 -3.58 -2.43
C GLY A 46 8.32 -3.13 -3.84
N LEU A 47 8.77 -3.84 -4.87
CA LEU A 47 8.43 -3.55 -6.27
C LEU A 47 6.92 -3.65 -6.53
N PHE A 48 6.27 -4.70 -6.00
CA PHE A 48 4.82 -4.89 -6.17
C PHE A 48 3.97 -3.99 -5.27
N TYR A 49 4.50 -3.56 -4.11
CA TYR A 49 3.83 -2.62 -3.23
C TYR A 49 3.79 -1.19 -3.80
N SER A 50 4.88 -0.75 -4.46
CA SER A 50 5.03 0.61 -5.01
C SER A 50 3.83 1.12 -5.82
N PRO A 51 3.24 0.36 -6.78
CA PRO A 51 2.09 0.83 -7.56
C PRO A 51 0.74 0.80 -6.84
N VAL A 52 0.60 0.14 -5.68
CA VAL A 52 -0.70 -0.05 -5.00
C VAL A 52 -1.31 1.28 -4.56
N THR A 53 -0.53 2.11 -3.87
CA THR A 53 -0.98 3.43 -3.39
C THR A 53 -1.41 4.38 -4.51
N PRO A 54 -0.61 4.60 -5.58
CA PRO A 54 -1.05 5.46 -6.68
C PRO A 54 -2.22 4.86 -7.47
N ALA A 55 -2.28 3.54 -7.68
CA ALA A 55 -3.39 2.90 -8.40
C ALA A 55 -4.73 3.05 -7.66
N THR A 56 -4.72 2.86 -6.34
CA THR A 56 -5.92 3.01 -5.50
C THR A 56 -6.37 4.47 -5.43
N ASN A 57 -5.44 5.43 -5.29
CA ASN A 57 -5.77 6.85 -5.29
C ASN A 57 -6.41 7.29 -6.62
N VAL A 58 -5.85 6.86 -7.75
CA VAL A 58 -6.45 7.09 -9.08
C VAL A 58 -7.85 6.45 -9.18
N GLY A 59 -8.03 5.25 -8.64
CA GLY A 59 -9.34 4.57 -8.58
C GLY A 59 -10.39 5.37 -7.81
N VAL A 60 -10.05 5.89 -6.63
CA VAL A 60 -10.95 6.72 -5.81
C VAL A 60 -11.29 8.02 -6.52
N VAL A 61 -10.30 8.70 -7.09
CA VAL A 61 -10.48 9.97 -7.82
C VAL A 61 -11.34 9.80 -9.08
N ALA A 62 -11.24 8.64 -9.74
CA ALA A 62 -12.03 8.30 -10.92
C ALA A 62 -13.50 7.97 -10.58
N TRP A 63 -13.77 7.45 -9.38
CA TRP A 63 -15.11 7.08 -8.94
C TRP A 63 -15.84 8.22 -8.21
N ALA A 64 -15.12 9.00 -7.39
CA ALA A 64 -15.69 10.07 -6.58
C ALA A 64 -15.74 11.40 -7.34
N SER A 65 -16.88 12.11 -7.21
CA SER A 65 -17.04 13.49 -7.67
C SER A 65 -16.08 14.43 -6.94
N LEU A 66 -15.73 15.58 -7.56
CA LEU A 66 -14.72 16.51 -7.02
C LEU A 66 -15.00 16.91 -5.55
N ALA A 67 -16.26 17.19 -5.21
CA ALA A 67 -16.70 17.54 -3.85
C ALA A 67 -16.69 16.37 -2.85
N PHE A 68 -16.62 15.12 -3.32
CA PHE A 68 -16.62 13.92 -2.47
C PHE A 68 -15.25 13.24 -2.38
N ARG A 69 -14.27 13.62 -3.21
CA ARG A 69 -12.92 13.00 -3.24
C ARG A 69 -12.23 13.00 -1.89
N THR A 70 -12.25 14.11 -1.16
CA THR A 70 -11.61 14.21 0.18
C THR A 70 -12.24 13.23 1.17
N ARG A 71 -13.57 13.10 1.18
CA ARG A 71 -14.29 12.14 2.04
C ARG A 71 -14.02 10.70 1.63
N ALA A 72 -14.06 10.40 0.33
CA ALA A 72 -13.75 9.07 -0.19
C ALA A 72 -12.31 8.64 0.13
N MET A 73 -11.35 9.57 0.04
CA MET A 73 -9.96 9.33 0.44
C MET A 73 -9.82 9.13 1.94
N ALA A 74 -10.54 9.88 2.77
CA ALA A 74 -10.56 9.66 4.22
C ALA A 74 -11.10 8.27 4.57
N ILE A 75 -12.18 7.81 3.92
CA ILE A 75 -12.72 6.46 4.08
C ILE A 75 -11.69 5.39 3.68
N LYS A 76 -11.00 5.57 2.56
CA LYS A 76 -9.90 4.67 2.16
C LYS A 76 -8.83 4.59 3.25
N GLN A 77 -8.41 5.71 3.83
CA GLN A 77 -7.36 5.73 4.84
C GLN A 77 -7.80 5.14 6.18
N MET A 78 -9.08 5.28 6.56
CA MET A 78 -9.63 4.54 7.71
C MET A 78 -9.46 3.03 7.54
N GLY A 79 -9.62 2.52 6.31
CA GLY A 79 -9.36 1.11 6.00
C GLY A 79 -7.92 0.67 6.27
N VAL A 80 -6.94 1.53 6.00
CA VAL A 80 -5.52 1.25 6.30
C VAL A 80 -5.30 1.16 7.82
N THR A 81 -5.84 2.11 8.58
CA THR A 81 -5.72 2.12 10.04
C THR A 81 -6.44 0.93 10.69
N ALA A 82 -7.66 0.62 10.26
CA ALA A 82 -8.42 -0.52 10.76
C ALA A 82 -7.71 -1.85 10.41
N GLY A 83 -7.20 -1.98 9.19
CA GLY A 83 -6.41 -3.14 8.77
C GLY A 83 -5.14 -3.32 9.61
N ALA A 84 -4.45 -2.23 9.93
CA ALA A 84 -3.27 -2.27 10.81
C ALA A 84 -3.63 -2.73 12.24
N ALA A 85 -4.74 -2.23 12.81
CA ALA A 85 -5.20 -2.65 14.14
C ALA A 85 -5.58 -4.14 14.17
N ILE A 86 -6.33 -4.62 13.18
CA ILE A 86 -6.69 -6.04 13.04
C ILE A 86 -5.43 -6.90 12.89
N SER A 87 -4.48 -6.45 12.06
CA SER A 87 -3.21 -7.16 11.84
C SER A 87 -2.38 -7.23 13.11
N ALA A 88 -2.30 -6.14 13.89
CA ALA A 88 -1.58 -6.09 15.16
C ALA A 88 -2.16 -7.06 16.19
N ALA A 89 -3.48 -7.30 16.18
CA ALA A 89 -4.12 -8.28 17.06
C ALA A 89 -3.95 -9.73 16.58
N LEU A 90 -4.02 -9.97 15.26
CA LEU A 90 -4.07 -11.34 14.71
C LEU A 90 -2.69 -11.93 14.36
N ILE A 91 -1.72 -11.10 13.96
CA ILE A 91 -0.40 -11.58 13.53
C ILE A 91 0.40 -12.20 14.69
N PRO A 92 0.52 -11.58 15.88
CA PRO A 92 1.29 -12.16 16.99
C PRO A 92 0.86 -13.57 17.40
N PRO A 93 -0.43 -13.88 17.67
CA PRO A 93 -0.83 -15.23 18.01
C PRO A 93 -0.60 -16.22 16.86
N LEU A 94 -0.75 -15.77 15.60
CA LEU A 94 -0.46 -16.60 14.43
C LEU A 94 1.04 -16.97 14.35
N ILE A 95 1.92 -16.02 14.65
CA ILE A 95 3.37 -16.26 14.72
C ILE A 95 3.72 -17.22 15.85
N VAL A 96 3.13 -17.07 17.04
CA VAL A 96 3.41 -17.95 18.19
C VAL A 96 2.98 -19.39 17.93
N LEU A 97 1.81 -19.59 17.30
CA LEU A 97 1.25 -20.92 17.07
C LEU A 97 1.84 -21.65 15.87
N PHE A 98 2.11 -20.95 14.78
CA PHE A 98 2.48 -21.57 13.50
C PHE A 98 3.86 -21.14 12.98
N GLY A 99 4.49 -20.16 13.63
CA GLY A 99 5.74 -19.54 13.20
C GLY A 99 5.53 -18.33 12.27
N TRP A 100 6.57 -17.52 12.12
CA TRP A 100 6.51 -16.32 11.27
C TRP A 100 6.36 -16.64 9.78
N ARG A 101 6.88 -17.78 9.32
CA ARG A 101 6.89 -18.17 7.89
C ARG A 101 5.47 -18.43 7.38
N THR A 102 4.69 -19.19 8.15
CA THR A 102 3.27 -19.45 7.88
C THR A 102 2.44 -18.20 8.06
N ALA A 103 2.70 -17.38 9.09
CA ALA A 103 2.00 -16.12 9.28
C ALA A 103 2.12 -15.20 8.05
N VAL A 104 3.33 -15.05 7.52
CA VAL A 104 3.58 -14.23 6.32
C VAL A 104 2.92 -14.82 5.07
N ALA A 105 2.93 -16.14 4.90
CA ALA A 105 2.25 -16.81 3.79
C ALA A 105 0.72 -16.62 3.86
N VAL A 106 0.13 -16.71 5.05
CA VAL A 106 -1.31 -16.46 5.28
C VAL A 106 -1.67 -15.03 4.93
N VAL A 107 -0.88 -14.05 5.38
CA VAL A 107 -1.07 -12.64 5.02
C VAL A 107 -0.97 -12.44 3.50
N GLY A 108 0.00 -13.08 2.84
CA GLY A 108 0.12 -13.07 1.38
C GLY A 108 -1.14 -13.60 0.68
N GLY A 109 -1.71 -14.71 1.18
CA GLY A 109 -2.97 -15.26 0.70
C GLY A 109 -4.15 -14.30 0.85
N ILE A 110 -4.29 -13.66 2.02
CA ILE A 110 -5.34 -12.66 2.29
C ILE A 110 -5.21 -11.49 1.31
N VAL A 111 -4.00 -10.99 1.07
CA VAL A 111 -3.74 -9.89 0.11
C VAL A 111 -4.18 -10.28 -1.32
N ILE A 112 -3.91 -11.51 -1.75
CA ILE A 112 -4.35 -12.01 -3.06
C ILE A 112 -5.87 -12.02 -3.13
N VAL A 113 -6.53 -12.64 -2.17
CA VAL A 113 -8.00 -12.77 -2.16
C VAL A 113 -8.66 -11.39 -2.11
N ALA A 114 -8.23 -10.51 -1.22
CA ALA A 114 -8.77 -9.15 -1.09
C ALA A 114 -8.52 -8.32 -2.36
N GLY A 115 -7.33 -8.41 -2.95
CA GLY A 115 -7.01 -7.71 -4.19
C GLY A 115 -7.83 -8.19 -5.39
N VAL A 116 -7.98 -9.51 -5.55
CA VAL A 116 -8.76 -10.12 -6.63
C VAL A 116 -10.24 -9.82 -6.50
N THR A 117 -10.81 -9.96 -5.30
CA THR A 117 -12.23 -9.65 -5.02
C THR A 117 -12.51 -8.16 -5.21
N SER A 118 -11.65 -7.28 -4.69
CA SER A 118 -11.76 -5.82 -4.91
C SER A 118 -11.71 -5.47 -6.40
N ALA A 119 -10.77 -6.07 -7.14
CA ALA A 119 -10.68 -5.85 -8.59
C ALA A 119 -11.88 -6.44 -9.36
N ALA A 120 -12.48 -7.54 -8.90
CA ALA A 120 -13.70 -8.09 -9.49
C ALA A 120 -14.91 -7.18 -9.26
N TRP A 121 -15.04 -6.58 -8.08
CA TRP A 121 -16.10 -5.62 -7.77
C TRP A 121 -15.90 -4.25 -8.41
N PHE A 122 -14.65 -3.87 -8.73
CA PHE A 122 -14.35 -2.57 -9.29
C PHE A 122 -14.93 -2.40 -10.71
N ARG A 123 -16.05 -1.69 -10.81
CA ARG A 123 -16.63 -1.22 -12.08
C ARG A 123 -16.17 0.21 -12.35
N ARG A 124 -15.44 0.41 -13.46
CA ARG A 124 -15.01 1.74 -13.91
C ARG A 124 -16.21 2.50 -14.51
N PRO A 125 -16.53 3.71 -14.05
CA PRO A 125 -17.41 4.60 -14.81
C PRO A 125 -16.71 5.06 -16.10
N GLU A 126 -17.42 5.03 -17.22
CA GLU A 126 -16.90 5.33 -18.58
C GLU A 126 -16.29 6.74 -18.69
N ALA A 127 -16.75 7.69 -17.87
CA ALA A 127 -16.25 9.05 -17.77
C ALA A 127 -14.76 9.15 -17.33
N SER A 128 -14.15 8.06 -16.88
CA SER A 128 -12.72 8.02 -16.51
C SER A 128 -11.76 7.87 -17.69
N ARG A 129 -12.25 7.58 -18.91
CA ARG A 129 -11.43 7.57 -20.14
C ARG A 129 -10.92 8.95 -20.55
N THR A 130 -11.56 10.03 -20.07
CA THR A 130 -11.26 11.42 -20.44
C THR A 130 -10.43 12.18 -19.43
N LEU A 131 -9.97 11.56 -18.32
CA LEU A 131 -8.92 12.13 -17.49
C LEU A 131 -7.62 12.10 -18.30
N GLY A 132 -7.46 13.15 -19.10
CA GLY A 132 -6.47 13.29 -20.14
C GLY A 132 -5.04 13.12 -19.64
N ARG A 133 -4.13 12.92 -20.61
CA ARG A 133 -2.68 13.03 -20.43
C ARG A 133 -2.40 14.11 -19.39
N ALA A 134 -1.73 13.75 -18.29
CA ALA A 134 -1.28 14.71 -17.30
C ALA A 134 -0.60 15.87 -18.04
N GLY A 135 -1.26 17.02 -18.03
CA GLY A 135 -0.74 18.24 -18.63
C GLY A 135 0.57 18.64 -17.93
N PRO A 136 1.35 19.55 -18.54
CA PRO A 136 2.47 20.16 -17.83
C PRO A 136 1.99 20.69 -16.47
N LEU A 137 2.77 20.45 -15.40
CA LEU A 137 2.45 20.93 -14.05
C LEU A 137 2.19 22.44 -14.10
N GLU A 138 0.93 22.84 -14.03
CA GLU A 138 0.48 24.21 -14.23
C GLU A 138 1.01 25.14 -13.13
N ASN A 139 1.34 24.59 -11.95
CA ASN A 139 1.92 25.29 -10.80
C ASN A 139 3.13 24.53 -10.21
N ARG A 140 4.24 24.50 -10.93
CA ARG A 140 5.52 23.90 -10.46
C ARG A 140 5.93 24.30 -9.02
N PRO A 141 5.93 25.59 -8.62
CA PRO A 141 6.36 25.96 -7.27
C PRO A 141 5.43 25.36 -6.20
N LEU A 142 4.12 25.36 -6.42
CA LEU A 142 3.14 24.81 -5.46
C LEU A 142 3.29 23.28 -5.30
N VAL A 143 3.59 22.57 -6.39
CA VAL A 143 3.87 21.13 -6.34
C VAL A 143 5.18 20.83 -5.60
N ILE A 144 6.21 21.65 -5.81
CA ILE A 144 7.49 21.53 -5.08
C ILE A 144 7.27 21.80 -3.59
N THR A 145 6.57 22.88 -3.23
CA THR A 145 6.28 23.23 -1.83
C THR A 145 5.47 22.13 -1.13
N LEU A 146 4.40 21.65 -1.76
CA LEU A 146 3.61 20.53 -1.22
C LEU A 146 4.44 19.26 -1.09
N GLY A 147 5.26 18.94 -2.10
CA GLY A 147 6.14 17.77 -2.09
C GLY A 147 7.15 17.81 -0.95
N VAL A 148 7.85 18.94 -0.79
CA VAL A 148 8.81 19.18 0.31
C VAL A 148 8.10 19.11 1.66
N ALA A 149 6.94 19.77 1.80
CA ALA A 149 6.17 19.72 3.03
C ALA A 149 5.76 18.28 3.39
N THR A 150 5.26 17.49 2.44
CA THR A 150 4.94 16.07 2.68
C THR A 150 6.16 15.24 3.03
N LEU A 151 7.33 15.49 2.42
CA LEU A 151 8.57 14.79 2.77
C LEU A 151 9.00 15.08 4.21
N LEU A 152 8.98 16.35 4.61
CA LEU A 152 9.32 16.77 5.97
C LEU A 152 8.33 16.17 6.99
N LEU A 153 7.04 16.18 6.70
CA LEU A 153 6.03 15.57 7.56
C LEU A 153 6.24 14.06 7.71
N LEU A 154 6.53 13.34 6.61
CA LEU A 154 6.80 11.91 6.66
C LEU A 154 8.07 11.59 7.46
N PHE A 155 9.10 12.44 7.35
CA PHE A 155 10.34 12.32 8.12
C PHE A 155 10.06 12.46 9.61
N VAL A 156 9.39 13.53 10.02
CA VAL A 156 9.00 13.76 11.43
C VAL A 156 8.18 12.59 11.96
N GLN A 157 7.20 12.11 11.19
CA GLN A 157 6.34 10.99 11.59
C GLN A 157 7.14 9.70 11.84
N HIS A 158 8.11 9.36 10.97
CA HIS A 158 8.94 8.18 11.17
C HIS A 158 9.95 8.34 12.31
N CYS A 159 10.52 9.54 12.48
CA CYS A 159 11.41 9.83 13.61
C CYS A 159 10.70 9.66 14.95
N VAL A 160 9.51 10.26 15.10
CA VAL A 160 8.72 10.14 16.34
C VAL A 160 8.36 8.67 16.61
N ALA A 161 7.91 7.93 15.60
CA ALA A 161 7.57 6.52 15.77
C ALA A 161 8.77 5.67 16.20
N ALA A 162 9.95 5.90 15.63
CA ALA A 162 11.17 5.16 15.98
C ALA A 162 11.66 5.50 17.39
N HIS A 163 11.70 6.79 17.76
CA HIS A 163 12.17 7.22 19.08
C HIS A 163 11.19 6.89 20.20
N TYR A 164 9.88 6.88 19.91
CA TYR A 164 8.87 6.53 20.91
C TYR A 164 9.01 5.06 21.37
N ILE A 165 9.30 4.13 20.46
CA ILE A 165 9.52 2.72 20.81
C ILE A 165 10.77 2.56 21.68
N LEU A 166 11.86 3.25 21.34
CA LEU A 166 13.10 3.22 22.12
C LEU A 166 12.89 3.82 23.52
N ALA A 167 12.17 4.94 23.61
CA ALA A 167 11.86 5.57 24.90
C ALA A 167 11.03 4.64 25.81
N LEU A 168 10.06 3.91 25.25
CA LEU A 168 9.26 2.93 26.02
C LEU A 168 10.10 1.74 26.52
N GLN A 169 11.13 1.33 25.77
CA GLN A 169 12.06 0.29 26.22
C GLN A 169 12.98 0.80 27.34
N ASP A 170 13.49 2.03 27.22
CA ASP A 170 14.37 2.64 28.24
C ASP A 170 13.64 2.88 29.57
N GLU A 171 12.33 3.15 29.53
CA GLU A 171 11.50 3.29 30.74
C GLU A 171 11.08 1.95 31.37
N GLY A 172 11.44 0.81 30.77
CA GLY A 172 11.14 -0.53 31.30
C GLY A 172 9.66 -0.93 31.27
N VAL A 173 8.86 -0.27 30.40
CA VAL A 173 7.40 -0.47 30.31
C VAL A 173 7.00 -1.53 29.28
N ALA A 174 7.95 -2.00 28.44
CA ALA A 174 7.72 -2.94 27.34
C ALA A 174 8.30 -4.35 27.60
#